data_AF-A0A847WFH3-F1
#
_entry.id   AF-A0A847WFH3-F1
#
_cell.length_a   1.000
_cell.length_b   1.000
_cell.length_c   1.000
_cell.angle_alpha   90.00
_cell.angle_beta   90.00
_cell.angle_gamma   90.00
#
_symmetry.space_group_name_H-M   'P 1'
#
loop_
_entity.id
_entity.type
_entity.pdbx_description
1 polymer ?
#
loop_
_entity_poly.entity_id
_entity_poly.type
_entity_poly.pdbx_seq_one_letter_code
_entity_poly.pdbx_strand_id
1 'polypeptide(L)'
;MLYIWTLDPIVGWITAAGLLIAVGSPQIGSNFFKRIILEYWKSYAKLNAQYIDGIQGMSTLKIFQASKIKGQELEVEAKDVYKRSMKSLGVSLLDSAIVKWGAAAGAAFATGVGGLRVTTGNLPPQHLFVILFLTVECFRPLNDLNRLWHQSFLGFAAARGIFNLLDEPLIVEEKSDSTSKAFNPYLPNLTFKKVTFAYSGGKRPAVKNVSFHIKSGEKVAFVGKSGSGKSTIVQLIMRFFDPQSGTILLNGKDIREYSFQDLRDKIAVVFQDTYLFYGTVSENLKVGNPNATQEELEKAAQLAVAHEFIMELPKGYDTVIGERGVRLSGGQKQRLSIARAFLKDAPLLILDEATSNVDALSEEKIQHALGHLMKNKTTILIAHRLSTIQNADRIFVIDDQELKEEGNHGELLFKKGFYAQLIKAQYE
;
A
#
# COMPACT_ATOMS: atom_id res chain seq x y z
N MET A 1 -47.36 -19.35 10.67
CA MET A 1 -47.97 -19.64 9.34
C MET A 1 -48.64 -21.00 9.29
N LEU A 2 -47.89 -22.11 9.19
CA LEU A 2 -48.45 -23.45 9.03
C LEU A 2 -49.49 -23.79 10.11
N TYR A 3 -49.23 -23.41 11.36
CA TYR A 3 -50.16 -23.58 12.46
C TYR A 3 -51.41 -22.67 12.38
N ILE A 4 -51.30 -21.44 11.86
CA ILE A 4 -52.48 -20.58 11.63
C ILE A 4 -53.37 -21.20 10.55
N TRP A 5 -52.76 -21.82 9.54
CA TRP A 5 -53.47 -22.51 8.46
C TRP A 5 -54.27 -23.71 8.96
N THR A 6 -53.75 -24.46 9.94
CA THR A 6 -54.48 -25.57 10.56
C THR A 6 -55.67 -25.10 11.41
N LEU A 7 -55.66 -23.86 11.92
CA LEU A 7 -56.79 -23.29 12.66
C LEU A 7 -57.84 -22.70 11.71
N ASP A 8 -57.39 -21.93 10.72
CA ASP A 8 -58.25 -21.27 9.76
C ASP A 8 -57.52 -21.00 8.42
N PRO A 9 -57.91 -21.66 7.32
CA PRO A 9 -57.22 -21.49 6.04
C PRO A 9 -57.30 -20.08 5.45
N ILE A 10 -58.38 -19.32 5.71
CA ILE A 10 -58.56 -17.97 5.16
C ILE A 10 -57.63 -16.99 5.89
N VAL A 11 -57.60 -17.05 7.22
CA VAL A 11 -56.67 -16.24 8.02
C VAL A 11 -55.22 -16.61 7.73
N GLY A 12 -54.93 -17.89 7.49
CA GLY A 12 -53.63 -18.37 7.03
C GLY A 12 -53.17 -17.70 5.73
N TRP A 13 -54.01 -17.70 4.69
CA TRP A 13 -53.73 -17.05 3.41
C TRP A 13 -53.57 -15.53 3.52
N ILE A 14 -54.40 -14.87 4.33
CA ILE A 14 -54.31 -13.43 4.58
C ILE A 14 -52.96 -13.08 5.22
N THR A 15 -52.58 -13.82 6.25
CA THR A 15 -51.30 -13.62 6.92
C THR A 15 -50.16 -13.83 5.92
N ALA A 16 -50.25 -14.87 5.09
CA ALA A 16 -49.24 -15.21 4.07
C ALA A 16 -49.08 -14.11 3.02
N ALA A 17 -50.18 -13.56 2.51
CA ALA A 17 -50.16 -12.41 1.62
C ALA A 17 -49.51 -11.19 2.30
N GLY A 18 -49.83 -10.94 3.58
CA GLY A 18 -49.20 -9.88 4.37
C GLY A 18 -47.68 -10.02 4.50
N LEU A 19 -47.17 -11.24 4.79
CA LEU A 19 -45.72 -11.48 4.83
C LEU A 19 -45.07 -11.29 3.45
N LEU A 20 -45.68 -11.79 2.37
CA LEU A 20 -45.13 -11.66 1.03
C LEU A 20 -45.01 -10.18 0.61
N ILE A 21 -45.99 -9.35 0.95
CA ILE A 21 -45.94 -7.91 0.70
C ILE A 21 -44.84 -7.26 1.56
N ALA A 22 -44.73 -7.62 2.83
CA ALA A 22 -43.70 -7.08 3.74
C ALA A 22 -42.27 -7.44 3.30
N VAL A 23 -42.05 -8.63 2.73
CA VAL A 23 -40.75 -9.08 2.20
C VAL A 23 -40.46 -8.51 0.80
N GLY A 24 -41.46 -8.50 -0.08
CA GLY A 24 -41.30 -8.09 -1.48
C GLY A 24 -41.19 -6.58 -1.66
N SER A 25 -41.87 -5.79 -0.82
CA SER A 25 -41.90 -4.33 -0.97
C SER A 25 -40.52 -3.66 -0.87
N PRO A 26 -39.64 -4.00 0.10
CA PRO A 26 -38.27 -3.49 0.16
C PRO A 26 -37.41 -3.85 -1.05
N GLN A 27 -37.66 -5.00 -1.69
CA GLN A 27 -36.84 -5.46 -2.82
C GLN A 27 -37.05 -4.61 -4.08
N ILE A 28 -38.25 -4.08 -4.30
CA ILE A 28 -38.58 -3.25 -5.47
C ILE A 28 -37.74 -1.96 -5.49
N GLY A 29 -37.46 -1.39 -4.32
CA GLY A 29 -36.60 -0.20 -4.18
C GLY A 29 -35.12 -0.50 -4.00
N SER A 30 -34.72 -1.77 -3.84
CA SER A 30 -33.37 -2.17 -3.36
C SER A 30 -32.21 -1.58 -4.16
N ASN A 31 -32.35 -1.44 -5.47
CA ASN A 31 -31.32 -0.83 -6.34
C ASN A 31 -31.12 0.66 -6.06
N PHE A 32 -32.21 1.38 -5.78
CA PHE A 32 -32.17 2.79 -5.41
C PHE A 32 -31.57 2.98 -4.01
N PHE A 33 -32.01 2.17 -3.04
CA PHE A 33 -31.45 2.11 -1.68
C PHE A 33 -29.94 1.88 -1.70
N LYS A 34 -29.50 0.84 -2.41
CA LYS A 34 -28.09 0.46 -2.56
C LYS A 34 -27.26 1.61 -3.13
N ARG A 35 -27.76 2.32 -4.14
CA ARG A 35 -27.06 3.47 -4.73
C ARG A 35 -26.85 4.59 -3.72
N ILE A 36 -27.88 4.97 -2.96
CA ILE A 36 -27.80 6.03 -1.95
C ILE A 36 -26.82 5.66 -0.83
N ILE A 37 -26.90 4.41 -0.34
CA ILE A 37 -26.00 3.91 0.70
C ILE A 37 -24.54 3.91 0.22
N LEU A 38 -24.28 3.45 -1.01
CA LEU A 38 -22.94 3.47 -1.59
C LEU A 38 -22.41 4.90 -1.80
N GLU A 39 -23.27 5.82 -2.25
CA GLU A 39 -22.91 7.24 -2.42
C GLU A 39 -22.58 7.92 -1.07
N TYR A 40 -23.26 7.54 0.01
CA TYR A 40 -22.93 7.94 1.38
C TYR A 40 -21.57 7.41 1.80
N TRP A 41 -21.32 6.10 1.70
CA TRP A 41 -20.05 5.50 2.11
C TRP A 41 -18.84 6.04 1.32
N LYS A 42 -19.01 6.28 0.02
CA LYS A 42 -17.97 6.93 -0.80
C LYS A 42 -17.66 8.36 -0.32
N SER A 43 -18.69 9.15 -0.01
CA SER A 43 -18.49 10.53 0.49
C SER A 43 -17.84 10.53 1.88
N TYR A 44 -18.26 9.62 2.75
CA TYR A 44 -17.67 9.43 4.08
C TYR A 44 -16.18 9.03 4.00
N ALA A 45 -15.83 8.08 3.12
CA ALA A 45 -14.44 7.68 2.92
C ALA A 45 -13.58 8.83 2.38
N LYS A 46 -14.11 9.64 1.46
CA LYS A 46 -13.43 10.83 0.93
C LYS A 46 -13.14 11.85 2.03
N LEU A 47 -14.14 12.18 2.85
CA LEU A 47 -13.99 13.12 3.97
C LEU A 47 -12.93 12.62 4.97
N ASN A 48 -12.98 11.34 5.34
CA ASN A 48 -11.98 10.75 6.25
C ASN A 48 -10.57 10.83 5.67
N ALA A 49 -10.39 10.55 4.38
CA ALA A 49 -9.09 10.67 3.72
C ALA A 49 -8.56 12.12 3.75
N GLN A 50 -9.41 13.10 3.42
CA GLN A 50 -9.01 14.51 3.46
C GLN A 50 -8.75 15.02 4.88
N TYR A 51 -9.49 14.51 5.86
CA TYR A 51 -9.27 14.85 7.26
C TYR A 51 -7.90 14.36 7.75
N ILE A 52 -7.55 13.11 7.45
CA ILE A 52 -6.23 12.55 7.78
C ILE A 52 -5.12 13.34 7.09
N ASP A 53 -5.27 13.63 5.79
CA ASP A 53 -4.32 14.43 5.01
C ASP A 53 -4.13 15.85 5.60
N GLY A 54 -5.22 16.52 5.95
CA GLY A 54 -5.20 17.84 6.59
C GLY A 54 -4.50 17.84 7.96
N ILE A 55 -4.65 16.76 8.74
CA ILE A 55 -3.93 16.60 10.02
C ILE A 55 -2.45 16.34 9.80
N GLN A 56 -2.10 15.43 8.87
CA GLN A 56 -0.70 15.11 8.57
C GLN A 56 0.03 16.33 8.00
N GLY A 57 -0.64 17.16 7.21
CA GLY A 57 -0.12 18.42 6.66
C GLY A 57 -0.32 19.65 7.55
N MET A 58 -0.76 19.50 8.81
CA MET A 58 -1.17 20.64 9.65
C MET A 58 -0.07 21.67 9.88
N SER A 59 1.18 21.23 10.06
CA SER A 59 2.34 22.13 10.22
C SER A 59 2.49 23.04 8.99
N THR A 60 2.44 22.46 7.79
CA THR A 60 2.46 23.18 6.51
C THR A 60 1.29 24.16 6.41
N LEU A 61 0.06 23.70 6.69
CA LEU A 61 -1.13 24.55 6.64
C LEU A 61 -1.06 25.73 7.60
N LYS A 62 -0.43 25.57 8.77
CA LYS A 62 -0.23 26.66 9.73
C LYS A 62 0.85 27.65 9.26
N ILE A 63 2.00 27.16 8.78
CA ILE A 63 3.10 28.01 8.30
C ILE A 63 2.64 28.88 7.13
N PHE A 64 1.90 28.30 6.18
CA PHE A 64 1.37 29.03 5.02
C PHE A 64 0.03 29.72 5.29
N GLN A 65 -0.44 29.74 6.55
CA GLN A 65 -1.71 30.36 6.96
C GLN A 65 -2.96 29.86 6.19
N ALA A 66 -2.88 28.67 5.58
CA ALA A 66 -3.93 28.06 4.79
C ALA A 66 -4.89 27.19 5.62
N SER A 67 -4.62 26.98 6.91
CA SER A 67 -5.43 26.12 7.79
C SER A 67 -6.92 26.49 7.82
N LYS A 68 -7.26 27.78 7.78
CA LYS A 68 -8.66 28.25 7.74
C LYS A 68 -9.35 27.90 6.42
N ILE A 69 -8.66 28.07 5.29
CA ILE A 69 -9.18 27.73 3.97
C ILE A 69 -9.43 26.22 3.91
N LYS A 70 -8.45 25.41 4.33
CA LYS A 70 -8.62 23.95 4.38
C LYS A 70 -9.76 23.53 5.31
N GLY A 71 -9.92 24.21 6.44
CA GLY A 71 -11.05 24.00 7.34
C GLY A 71 -12.40 24.28 6.69
N GLN A 72 -12.52 25.34 5.88
CA GLN A 72 -13.74 25.66 5.13
C GLN A 72 -14.05 24.62 4.05
N GLU A 73 -13.03 24.12 3.33
CA GLU A 73 -13.19 23.00 2.39
C GLU A 73 -13.75 21.75 3.09
N LEU A 74 -13.14 21.36 4.21
CA LEU A 74 -13.59 20.23 5.02
C LEU A 74 -15.01 20.42 5.54
N GLU A 75 -15.39 21.65 5.89
CA GLU A 75 -16.77 21.98 6.31
C GLU A 75 -17.78 21.75 5.16
N VAL A 76 -17.44 22.15 3.93
CA VAL A 76 -18.28 21.91 2.76
C VAL A 76 -18.44 20.41 2.51
N GLU A 77 -17.36 19.65 2.57
CA GLU A 77 -17.41 18.18 2.41
C GLU A 77 -18.20 17.52 3.55
N ALA A 78 -18.02 17.95 4.79
CA ALA A 78 -18.77 17.47 5.94
C ALA A 78 -20.27 17.75 5.81
N LYS A 79 -20.65 18.93 5.29
CA LYS A 79 -22.05 19.26 4.98
C LYS A 79 -22.63 18.39 3.87
N ASP A 80 -21.85 18.02 2.85
CA ASP A 80 -22.28 17.07 1.82
C ASP A 80 -22.48 15.66 2.39
N VAL A 81 -21.54 15.18 3.21
CA VAL A 81 -21.68 13.90 3.95
C VAL A 81 -22.92 13.93 4.83
N TYR A 82 -23.17 15.02 5.55
CA TYR A 82 -24.37 15.18 6.37
C TYR A 82 -25.65 15.09 5.53
N LYS A 83 -25.74 15.82 4.41
CA LYS A 83 -26.92 15.77 3.51
C LYS A 83 -27.15 14.35 2.97
N ARG A 84 -26.09 13.66 2.55
CA ARG A 84 -26.18 12.27 2.07
C ARG A 84 -26.53 11.30 3.19
N SER A 85 -26.01 11.51 4.39
CA SER A 85 -26.36 10.76 5.59
C SER A 85 -27.85 10.91 5.92
N MET A 86 -28.37 12.14 5.90
CA MET A 86 -29.79 12.41 6.14
C MET A 86 -30.68 11.81 5.06
N LYS A 87 -30.27 11.90 3.78
CA LYS A 87 -30.98 11.23 2.68
C LYS A 87 -30.99 9.71 2.88
N SER A 88 -29.84 9.12 3.22
CA SER A 88 -29.70 7.68 3.51
C SER A 88 -30.57 7.26 4.69
N LEU A 89 -30.55 8.02 5.79
CA LEU A 89 -31.37 7.79 6.97
C LEU A 89 -32.87 7.88 6.65
N GLY A 90 -33.31 8.94 5.97
CA GLY A 90 -34.72 9.10 5.61
C GLY A 90 -35.23 7.97 4.72
N VAL A 91 -34.42 7.57 3.76
CA VAL A 91 -34.66 6.44 2.87
C VAL A 91 -34.72 5.12 3.67
N SER A 92 -33.76 4.86 4.57
CA SER A 92 -33.78 3.67 5.45
C SER A 92 -35.00 3.65 6.40
N LEU A 93 -35.38 4.81 6.94
CA LEU A 93 -36.56 4.95 7.79
C LEU A 93 -37.85 4.67 7.00
N LEU A 94 -37.97 5.19 5.78
CA LEU A 94 -39.11 4.90 4.90
C LEU A 94 -39.21 3.41 4.58
N ASP A 95 -38.09 2.77 4.23
CA ASP A 95 -38.06 1.32 3.99
C ASP A 95 -38.54 0.54 5.23
N SER A 96 -37.98 0.86 6.40
CA SER A 96 -38.38 0.21 7.67
C SER A 96 -39.84 0.50 8.05
N ALA A 97 -40.35 1.69 7.72
CA ALA A 97 -41.73 2.09 7.99
C ALA A 97 -42.69 1.28 7.11
N ILE A 98 -42.40 1.11 5.82
CA ILE A 98 -43.23 0.32 4.91
C ILE A 98 -43.36 -1.12 5.41
N VAL A 99 -42.26 -1.74 5.85
CA VAL A 99 -42.29 -3.10 6.42
C VAL A 99 -43.11 -3.15 7.70
N LYS A 100 -42.91 -2.22 8.64
CA LYS A 100 -43.64 -2.19 9.92
C LYS A 100 -45.14 -1.93 9.74
N TRP A 101 -45.50 -0.99 8.86
CA TRP A 101 -46.89 -0.66 8.59
C TRP A 101 -47.59 -1.78 7.82
N GLY A 102 -46.91 -2.40 6.85
CA GLY A 102 -47.40 -3.59 6.16
C GLY A 102 -47.64 -4.76 7.11
N ALA A 103 -46.70 -5.01 8.02
CA ALA A 103 -46.84 -6.02 9.07
C ALA A 103 -48.02 -5.73 10.02
N ALA A 104 -48.14 -4.48 10.48
CA ALA A 104 -49.22 -4.07 11.38
C ALA A 104 -50.60 -4.15 10.70
N ALA A 105 -50.71 -3.69 9.45
CA ALA A 105 -51.94 -3.78 8.66
C ALA A 105 -52.32 -5.23 8.38
N GLY A 106 -51.35 -6.08 8.00
CA GLY A 106 -51.57 -7.51 7.82
C GLY A 106 -52.05 -8.19 9.10
N ALA A 107 -51.44 -7.85 10.24
CA ALA A 107 -51.85 -8.39 11.54
C ALA A 107 -53.25 -7.93 11.97
N ALA A 108 -53.56 -6.66 11.78
CA ALA A 108 -54.88 -6.10 12.08
C ALA A 108 -55.96 -6.73 11.20
N PHE A 109 -55.70 -6.89 9.90
CA PHE A 109 -56.65 -7.48 8.96
C PHE A 109 -56.89 -8.97 9.23
N ALA A 110 -55.82 -9.75 9.49
CA ALA A 110 -55.93 -11.15 9.88
C ALA A 110 -56.73 -11.34 11.18
N THR A 111 -56.48 -10.48 12.18
CA THR A 111 -57.20 -10.52 13.46
C THR A 111 -58.66 -10.10 13.30
N GLY A 112 -58.94 -9.06 12.50
CA GLY A 112 -60.30 -8.60 12.21
C GLY A 112 -61.15 -9.65 11.50
N VAL A 113 -60.57 -10.31 10.48
CA VAL A 113 -61.23 -11.44 9.79
C VAL A 113 -61.41 -12.62 10.74
N GLY A 114 -60.41 -12.95 11.57
CA GLY A 114 -60.53 -13.95 12.62
C GLY A 114 -61.71 -13.67 13.57
N GLY A 115 -61.87 -12.41 13.99
CA GLY A 115 -63.00 -11.97 14.83
C GLY A 115 -64.37 -12.16 14.15
N LEU A 116 -64.49 -11.79 12.87
CA LEU A 116 -65.71 -12.02 12.08
C LEU A 116 -66.03 -13.51 11.90
N ARG A 117 -65.01 -14.38 11.84
CA ARG A 117 -65.22 -15.83 11.76
C ARG A 117 -65.70 -16.42 13.09
N VAL A 118 -65.33 -15.84 14.23
CA VAL A 118 -65.87 -16.22 15.53
C VAL A 118 -67.35 -15.82 15.65
N THR A 119 -67.72 -14.60 15.23
CA THR A 119 -69.12 -14.14 15.32
C THR A 119 -70.07 -14.91 14.40
N THR A 120 -69.56 -15.40 13.27
CA THR A 120 -70.31 -16.27 12.35
C THR A 120 -70.33 -17.75 12.77
N GLY A 121 -69.73 -18.11 13.91
CA GLY A 121 -69.70 -19.48 14.44
C GLY A 121 -68.71 -20.42 13.75
N ASN A 122 -67.93 -19.92 12.78
CA ASN A 122 -66.99 -20.70 11.98
C ASN A 122 -65.65 -20.96 12.69
N LEU A 123 -65.38 -20.27 13.79
CA LEU A 123 -64.13 -20.39 14.54
C LEU A 123 -64.38 -20.38 16.07
N PRO A 124 -63.82 -21.33 16.84
CA PRO A 124 -63.96 -21.31 18.29
C PRO A 124 -63.26 -20.08 18.93
N PRO A 125 -63.84 -19.44 19.97
CA PRO A 125 -63.26 -18.23 20.58
C PRO A 125 -61.82 -18.39 21.07
N GLN A 126 -61.44 -19.58 21.55
CA GLN A 126 -60.08 -19.90 21.98
C GLN A 126 -59.04 -19.79 20.84
N HIS A 127 -59.43 -20.05 19.59
CA HIS A 127 -58.53 -19.98 18.44
C HIS A 127 -58.20 -18.53 18.06
N LEU A 128 -59.08 -17.57 18.38
CA LEU A 128 -58.84 -16.15 18.12
C LEU A 128 -57.66 -15.60 18.93
N PHE A 129 -57.53 -15.98 20.20
CA PHE A 129 -56.38 -15.58 21.02
C PHE A 129 -55.07 -16.09 20.42
N VAL A 130 -55.08 -17.35 19.94
CA VAL A 130 -53.92 -17.96 19.32
C VAL A 130 -53.57 -17.26 18.00
N ILE A 131 -54.56 -16.90 17.18
CA ILE A 131 -54.36 -16.12 15.95
C ILE A 131 -53.77 -14.74 16.28
N LEU A 132 -54.30 -14.04 17.28
CA LEU A 132 -53.84 -12.69 17.66
C LEU A 132 -52.35 -12.68 18.05
N PHE A 133 -51.92 -13.61 18.90
CA PHE A 133 -50.52 -13.73 19.30
C PHE A 133 -49.61 -14.21 18.16
N LEU A 134 -50.01 -15.29 17.47
CA LEU A 134 -49.18 -15.89 16.43
C LEU A 134 -49.01 -14.99 15.21
N THR A 135 -50.00 -14.15 14.89
CA THR A 135 -49.91 -13.25 13.75
C THR A 135 -48.81 -12.21 13.97
N VAL A 136 -48.76 -11.57 15.14
CA VAL A 136 -47.68 -10.61 15.47
C VAL A 136 -46.32 -11.29 15.50
N GLU A 137 -46.22 -12.48 16.10
CA GLU A 137 -44.97 -13.24 16.14
C GLU A 137 -44.52 -13.70 14.74
N CYS A 138 -45.43 -13.94 13.79
CA CYS A 138 -45.07 -14.25 12.40
C CYS A 138 -44.36 -13.09 11.69
N PHE A 139 -44.63 -11.83 12.07
CA PHE A 139 -44.02 -10.65 11.46
C PHE A 139 -42.71 -10.22 12.15
N ARG A 140 -42.43 -10.63 13.40
CA ARG A 140 -41.22 -10.23 14.14
C ARG A 140 -39.92 -10.61 13.41
N PRO A 141 -39.72 -11.87 12.94
CA PRO A 141 -38.49 -12.26 12.24
C PRO A 141 -38.23 -11.45 10.95
N LEU A 142 -39.29 -10.96 10.28
CA LEU A 142 -39.14 -10.11 9.10
C LEU A 142 -38.52 -8.75 9.43
N ASN A 143 -38.91 -8.16 10.55
CA ASN A 143 -38.33 -6.90 11.02
C ASN A 143 -36.85 -7.07 11.39
N ASP A 144 -36.51 -8.18 12.06
CA ASP A 144 -35.13 -8.50 12.38
C ASP A 144 -34.29 -8.75 11.11
N LEU A 145 -34.86 -9.45 10.12
CA LEU A 145 -34.21 -9.68 8.82
C LEU A 145 -33.99 -8.37 8.06
N ASN A 146 -34.96 -7.44 8.03
CA ASN A 146 -34.79 -6.14 7.39
C ASN A 146 -33.65 -5.34 8.05
N ARG A 147 -33.55 -5.35 9.39
CA ARG A 147 -32.44 -4.71 10.10
C ARG A 147 -31.08 -5.32 9.72
N LEU A 148 -30.98 -6.65 9.68
CA LEU A 148 -29.77 -7.37 9.28
C LEU A 148 -29.39 -7.12 7.82
N TRP A 149 -30.38 -7.02 6.94
CA TRP A 149 -30.19 -6.71 5.52
C TRP A 149 -29.52 -5.33 5.33
N HIS A 150 -29.98 -4.31 6.05
CA HIS A 150 -29.39 -2.97 6.01
C HIS A 150 -27.95 -2.94 6.55
N GLN A 151 -27.67 -3.67 7.64
CA GLN A 151 -26.31 -3.80 8.18
C GLN A 151 -25.37 -4.52 7.20
N SER A 152 -25.88 -5.45 6.40
CA SER A 152 -25.10 -6.24 5.43
C SER A 152 -24.58 -5.40 4.26
N PHE A 153 -25.20 -4.27 3.91
CA PHE A 153 -24.72 -3.42 2.81
C PHE A 153 -23.32 -2.83 3.05
N LEU A 154 -22.98 -2.49 4.29
CA LEU A 154 -21.62 -2.09 4.65
C LEU A 154 -20.63 -3.24 4.40
N GLY A 155 -21.00 -4.45 4.84
CA GLY A 155 -20.22 -5.66 4.59
C GLY A 155 -19.97 -5.90 3.10
N PHE A 156 -21.01 -5.81 2.27
CA PHE A 156 -20.87 -5.98 0.82
C PHE A 156 -20.02 -4.88 0.17
N ALA A 157 -20.11 -3.64 0.63
CA ALA A 157 -19.31 -2.54 0.11
C ALA A 157 -17.82 -2.70 0.45
N ALA A 158 -17.52 -3.06 1.69
CA ALA A 158 -16.15 -3.35 2.14
C ALA A 158 -15.58 -4.58 1.43
N ALA A 159 -16.35 -5.66 1.33
CA ALA A 159 -15.96 -6.88 0.63
C ALA A 159 -15.61 -6.59 -0.84
N ARG A 160 -16.42 -5.79 -1.55
CA ARG A 160 -16.10 -5.39 -2.93
C ARG A 160 -14.77 -4.64 -3.03
N GLY A 161 -14.46 -3.76 -2.07
CA GLY A 161 -13.16 -3.08 -2.02
C GLY A 161 -11.99 -4.04 -1.83
N ILE A 162 -12.16 -5.02 -0.93
CA ILE A 162 -11.16 -6.07 -0.69
C ILE A 162 -10.99 -6.96 -1.93
N PHE A 163 -12.08 -7.43 -2.55
CA PHE A 163 -12.02 -8.24 -3.75
C PHE A 163 -11.39 -7.49 -4.92
N ASN A 164 -11.73 -6.21 -5.14
CA ASN A 164 -11.06 -5.41 -6.15
C ASN A 164 -9.54 -5.33 -5.95
N LEU A 165 -9.06 -5.32 -4.70
CA LEU A 165 -7.63 -5.34 -4.39
C LEU A 165 -7.01 -6.73 -4.61
N LEU A 166 -7.72 -7.80 -4.23
CA LEU A 166 -7.27 -9.19 -4.41
C LEU A 166 -7.26 -9.61 -5.88
N ASP A 167 -8.18 -9.08 -6.68
CA ASP A 167 -8.34 -9.37 -8.11
C ASP A 167 -7.42 -8.51 -9.00
N GLU A 168 -6.69 -7.54 -8.43
CA GLU A 168 -5.74 -6.71 -9.18
C GLU A 168 -4.59 -7.60 -9.69
N PRO A 169 -4.31 -7.61 -11.00
CA PRO A 169 -3.26 -8.46 -11.56
C PRO A 169 -1.88 -8.05 -11.02
N LEU A 170 -1.05 -9.05 -10.73
CA LEU A 170 0.33 -8.82 -10.30
C LEU A 170 1.13 -8.20 -11.45
N ILE A 171 1.90 -7.15 -11.15
CA ILE A 171 2.75 -6.46 -12.15
C ILE A 171 3.90 -7.36 -12.63
N VAL A 172 4.43 -8.20 -11.73
CA VAL A 172 5.52 -9.13 -12.00
C VAL A 172 5.20 -10.47 -11.34
N GLU A 173 5.28 -11.54 -12.11
CA GLU A 173 5.05 -12.90 -11.64
C GLU A 173 6.35 -13.71 -11.64
N GLU A 174 6.44 -14.63 -10.67
CA GLU A 174 7.52 -15.61 -10.65
C GLU A 174 7.18 -16.78 -11.58
N LYS A 175 8.15 -17.24 -12.38
CA LYS A 175 7.95 -18.44 -13.20
C LYS A 175 7.87 -19.67 -12.31
N SER A 176 6.98 -20.61 -12.59
CA SER A 176 6.83 -21.88 -11.86
C SER A 176 8.14 -22.68 -11.75
N ASP A 177 9.02 -22.52 -12.74
CA ASP A 177 10.29 -23.25 -12.86
C ASP A 177 11.48 -22.38 -12.40
N SER A 178 11.25 -21.35 -11.59
CA SER A 178 12.30 -20.54 -10.99
C SER A 178 13.24 -21.44 -10.20
N THR A 179 14.51 -21.48 -10.62
CA THR A 179 15.48 -22.40 -10.03
C THR A 179 16.20 -21.72 -8.87
N SER A 180 16.06 -22.29 -7.67
CA SER A 180 16.92 -22.03 -6.51
C SER A 180 18.27 -22.70 -6.69
N LYS A 181 19.04 -22.21 -7.68
CA LYS A 181 20.42 -22.67 -7.84
C LYS A 181 21.30 -22.07 -6.76
N ALA A 182 22.09 -22.94 -6.12
CA ALA A 182 23.11 -22.59 -5.16
C ALA A 182 24.02 -21.48 -5.68
N PHE A 183 24.42 -20.63 -4.74
CA PHE A 183 25.27 -19.46 -4.94
C PHE A 183 26.52 -19.81 -5.76
N ASN A 184 26.76 -19.05 -6.84
CA ASN A 184 28.02 -19.14 -7.58
C ASN A 184 29.08 -18.34 -6.78
N PRO A 185 30.26 -18.91 -6.46
CA PRO A 185 31.28 -18.23 -5.63
C PRO A 185 31.83 -16.91 -6.17
N TYR A 186 31.53 -16.56 -7.42
CA TYR A 186 32.01 -15.32 -8.05
C TYR A 186 31.08 -14.12 -7.77
N LEU A 187 31.67 -12.93 -7.64
CA LEU A 187 30.90 -11.69 -7.53
C LEU A 187 30.02 -11.49 -8.78
N PRO A 188 28.83 -10.90 -8.63
CA PRO A 188 27.86 -10.82 -9.70
C PRO A 188 28.34 -9.89 -10.82
N ASN A 189 28.18 -10.33 -12.08
CA ASN A 189 28.19 -9.44 -13.24
C ASN A 189 26.75 -9.11 -13.66
N LEU A 190 26.54 -7.93 -14.24
CA LEU A 190 25.22 -7.46 -14.64
C LEU A 190 25.26 -6.96 -16.08
N THR A 191 24.32 -7.38 -16.92
CA THR A 191 24.25 -6.96 -18.31
C THR A 191 22.85 -6.47 -18.66
N PHE A 192 22.75 -5.25 -19.16
CA PHE A 192 21.55 -4.71 -19.80
C PHE A 192 21.71 -4.84 -21.31
N LYS A 193 20.71 -5.44 -21.98
CA LYS A 193 20.66 -5.61 -23.43
C LYS A 193 19.41 -4.95 -24.00
N LYS A 194 19.57 -3.77 -24.60
CA LYS A 194 18.51 -3.00 -25.29
C LYS A 194 17.23 -2.83 -24.46
N VAL A 195 17.41 -2.55 -23.17
CA VAL A 195 16.32 -2.49 -22.20
C VAL A 195 15.47 -1.25 -22.41
N THR A 196 14.16 -1.43 -22.56
CA THR A 196 13.16 -0.34 -22.60
C THR A 196 12.07 -0.60 -21.58
N PHE A 197 11.73 0.44 -20.82
CA PHE A 197 10.71 0.39 -19.79
C PHE A 197 9.95 1.73 -19.65
N ALA A 198 8.66 1.66 -19.41
CA ALA A 198 7.74 2.77 -19.15
C ALA A 198 6.73 2.36 -18.06
N TYR A 199 6.50 3.24 -17.08
CA TYR A 199 5.46 3.00 -16.07
C TYR A 199 4.05 3.06 -16.69
N SER A 200 3.12 2.28 -16.13
CA SER A 200 1.70 2.31 -16.49
C SER A 200 1.12 3.73 -16.37
N GLY A 201 0.56 4.24 -17.46
CA GLY A 201 0.03 5.61 -17.54
C GLY A 201 1.06 6.70 -17.91
N GLY A 202 2.33 6.34 -18.06
CA GLY A 202 3.38 7.25 -18.53
C GLY A 202 3.29 7.54 -20.03
N LYS A 203 3.40 8.81 -20.43
CA LYS A 203 3.43 9.21 -21.86
C LYS A 203 4.76 8.91 -22.56
N ARG A 204 5.84 8.65 -21.82
CA ARG A 204 7.20 8.43 -22.34
C ARG A 204 7.88 7.28 -21.59
N PRO A 205 8.79 6.53 -22.25
CA PRO A 205 9.65 5.56 -21.56
C PRO A 205 10.45 6.24 -20.46
N ALA A 206 10.64 5.55 -19.34
CA ALA A 206 11.54 5.95 -18.26
C ALA A 206 12.98 5.47 -18.51
N VAL A 207 13.14 4.40 -19.30
CA VAL A 207 14.41 3.87 -19.82
C VAL A 207 14.17 3.45 -21.27
N LYS A 208 15.07 3.79 -22.19
CA LYS A 208 14.91 3.52 -23.63
C LYS A 208 16.19 2.94 -24.22
N ASN A 209 16.09 1.72 -24.76
CA ASN A 209 17.18 1.02 -25.46
C ASN A 209 18.54 1.02 -24.73
N VAL A 210 18.54 0.97 -23.39
CA VAL A 210 19.77 1.05 -22.59
C VAL A 210 20.51 -0.29 -22.63
N SER A 211 21.81 -0.22 -22.94
CA SER A 211 22.69 -1.39 -22.97
C SER A 211 24.01 -1.05 -22.28
N PHE A 212 24.41 -1.88 -21.32
CA PHE A 212 25.70 -1.78 -20.65
C PHE A 212 26.05 -3.13 -20.01
N HIS A 213 27.32 -3.30 -19.63
CA HIS A 213 27.79 -4.48 -18.92
C HIS A 213 28.66 -4.06 -17.74
N ILE A 214 28.33 -4.49 -16.53
CA ILE A 214 29.09 -4.28 -15.29
C ILE A 214 29.84 -5.57 -14.96
N LYS A 215 31.15 -5.47 -14.79
CA LYS A 215 32.03 -6.59 -14.48
C LYS A 215 31.92 -6.98 -13.00
N SER A 216 32.28 -8.21 -12.71
CA SER A 216 32.40 -8.76 -11.36
C SER A 216 33.37 -7.91 -10.52
N GLY A 217 32.92 -7.42 -9.36
CA GLY A 217 33.72 -6.59 -8.45
C GLY A 217 33.93 -5.13 -8.87
N GLU A 218 33.33 -4.70 -9.99
CA GLU A 218 33.44 -3.33 -10.49
C GLU A 218 32.57 -2.36 -9.69
N LYS A 219 33.09 -1.15 -9.45
CA LYS A 219 32.35 -0.02 -8.89
C LYS A 219 31.95 0.92 -10.00
N VAL A 220 30.66 0.99 -10.29
CA VAL A 220 30.14 1.86 -11.35
C VAL A 220 29.24 2.95 -10.79
N ALA A 221 29.23 4.11 -11.44
CA ALA A 221 28.35 5.22 -11.09
C ALA A 221 27.38 5.54 -12.23
N PHE A 222 26.11 5.74 -11.91
CA PHE A 222 25.11 6.30 -12.80
C PHE A 222 24.93 7.79 -12.48
N VAL A 223 25.13 8.63 -13.49
CA VAL A 223 25.02 10.09 -13.38
C VAL A 223 24.07 10.63 -14.44
N GLY A 224 23.41 11.75 -14.14
CA GLY A 224 22.41 12.33 -15.02
C GLY A 224 21.45 13.26 -14.29
N LYS A 225 20.66 14.04 -15.03
CA LYS A 225 19.63 14.93 -14.47
C LYS A 225 18.57 14.16 -13.66
N SER A 226 17.87 14.85 -12.78
CA SER A 226 16.68 14.27 -12.14
C SER A 226 15.66 13.85 -13.21
N GLY A 227 15.05 12.68 -13.05
CA GLY A 227 14.12 12.11 -14.05
C GLY A 227 14.79 11.48 -15.28
N SER A 228 16.11 11.34 -15.33
CA SER A 228 16.78 10.69 -16.47
C SER A 228 16.64 9.17 -16.54
N GLY A 229 16.11 8.52 -15.49
CA GLY A 229 15.86 7.06 -15.47
C GLY A 229 16.79 6.24 -14.57
N LYS A 230 17.72 6.87 -13.82
CA LYS A 230 18.67 6.19 -12.91
C LYS A 230 17.98 5.29 -11.87
N SER A 231 17.03 5.83 -11.11
CA SER A 231 16.28 5.06 -10.10
C SER A 231 15.45 3.95 -10.75
N THR A 232 14.94 4.17 -11.97
CA THR A 232 14.24 3.14 -12.75
C THR A 232 15.17 1.97 -13.11
N ILE A 233 16.42 2.24 -13.51
CA ILE A 233 17.43 1.18 -13.74
C ILE A 233 17.59 0.33 -12.47
N VAL A 234 17.72 0.95 -11.31
CA VAL A 234 17.84 0.24 -10.02
C VAL A 234 16.57 -0.56 -9.69
N GLN A 235 15.38 -0.03 -9.92
CA GLN A 235 14.12 -0.75 -9.73
C GLN A 235 13.98 -1.98 -10.66
N LEU A 236 14.49 -1.88 -11.90
CA LEU A 236 14.55 -3.01 -12.83
C LEU A 236 15.55 -4.08 -12.37
N ILE A 237 16.70 -3.69 -11.80
CA ILE A 237 17.69 -4.63 -11.23
C ILE A 237 17.09 -5.41 -10.05
N MET A 238 16.34 -4.73 -9.18
CA MET A 238 15.62 -5.35 -8.06
C MET A 238 14.38 -6.13 -8.50
N ARG A 239 14.02 -6.08 -9.79
CA ARG A 239 12.86 -6.71 -10.40
C ARG A 239 11.56 -6.34 -9.67
N PHE A 240 11.39 -5.05 -9.36
CA PHE A 240 10.07 -4.50 -9.03
C PHE A 240 9.20 -4.31 -10.27
N PHE A 241 9.86 -4.22 -11.44
CA PHE A 241 9.23 -4.19 -12.75
C PHE A 241 10.04 -5.07 -13.70
N ASP A 242 9.35 -5.71 -14.65
CA ASP A 242 10.00 -6.36 -15.78
C ASP A 242 10.09 -5.38 -16.97
N PRO A 243 11.18 -5.42 -17.76
CA PRO A 243 11.31 -4.57 -18.93
C PRO A 243 10.32 -4.98 -20.03
N GLN A 244 9.76 -4.00 -20.75
CA GLN A 244 8.84 -4.25 -21.87
C GLN A 244 9.57 -4.78 -23.11
N SER A 245 10.83 -4.40 -23.29
CA SER A 245 11.72 -4.98 -24.29
C SER A 245 13.16 -5.03 -23.80
N GLY A 246 13.96 -5.91 -24.40
CA GLY A 246 15.33 -6.18 -23.99
C GLY A 246 15.42 -7.21 -22.88
N THR A 247 16.61 -7.34 -22.29
CA THR A 247 16.88 -8.36 -21.26
C THR A 247 17.92 -7.86 -20.27
N ILE A 248 17.73 -8.21 -19.00
CA ILE A 248 18.68 -7.95 -17.91
C ILE A 248 19.22 -9.30 -17.44
N LEU A 249 20.54 -9.47 -17.50
CA LEU A 249 21.23 -10.71 -17.13
C LEU A 249 22.05 -10.47 -15.86
N LEU A 250 21.86 -11.33 -14.87
CA LEU A 250 22.72 -11.45 -13.69
C LEU A 250 23.51 -12.75 -13.82
N ASN A 251 24.85 -12.67 -13.87
CA ASN A 251 25.73 -13.82 -14.13
C ASN A 251 25.39 -14.57 -15.42
N GLY A 252 25.00 -13.82 -16.47
CA GLY A 252 24.62 -14.38 -17.78
C GLY A 252 23.23 -15.01 -17.84
N LYS A 253 22.51 -15.15 -16.72
CA LYS A 253 21.14 -15.67 -16.66
C LYS A 253 20.14 -14.52 -16.53
N ASP A 254 19.01 -14.60 -17.22
CA ASP A 254 17.95 -13.58 -17.15
C ASP A 254 17.40 -13.45 -15.72
N ILE A 255 17.27 -12.22 -15.21
CA ILE A 255 16.70 -11.96 -13.88
C ILE A 255 15.27 -12.51 -13.74
N ARG A 256 14.55 -12.67 -14.86
CA ARG A 256 13.19 -13.24 -14.91
C ARG A 256 13.13 -14.75 -14.65
N GLU A 257 14.27 -15.41 -14.65
CA GLU A 257 14.40 -16.85 -14.37
C GLU A 257 14.84 -17.15 -12.92
N TYR A 258 15.07 -16.12 -12.11
CA TYR A 258 15.33 -16.27 -10.67
C TYR A 258 14.02 -16.17 -9.88
N SER A 259 13.97 -16.85 -8.73
CA SER A 259 12.95 -16.54 -7.73
C SER A 259 13.17 -15.13 -7.18
N PHE A 260 12.12 -14.51 -6.65
CA PHE A 260 12.29 -13.19 -6.02
C PHE A 260 13.26 -13.25 -4.84
N GLN A 261 13.18 -14.32 -4.05
CA GLN A 261 14.06 -14.52 -2.90
C GLN A 261 15.51 -14.67 -3.36
N ASP A 262 15.80 -15.57 -4.32
CA ASP A 262 17.16 -15.80 -4.80
C ASP A 262 17.79 -14.56 -5.44
N LEU A 263 17.00 -13.78 -6.17
CA LEU A 263 17.49 -12.55 -6.78
C LEU A 263 17.80 -11.51 -5.69
N ARG A 264 16.86 -11.26 -4.79
CA ARG A 264 16.98 -10.21 -3.77
C ARG A 264 17.96 -10.58 -2.65
N ASP A 265 18.22 -11.86 -2.41
CA ASP A 265 19.29 -12.31 -1.52
C ASP A 265 20.68 -11.96 -2.02
N LYS A 266 20.83 -11.73 -3.34
CA LYS A 266 22.08 -11.31 -3.96
C LYS A 266 22.25 -9.80 -4.02
N ILE A 267 21.27 -9.02 -3.54
CA ILE A 267 21.25 -7.56 -3.64
C ILE A 267 21.10 -6.93 -2.25
N ALA A 268 21.99 -6.01 -1.92
CA ALA A 268 21.83 -5.10 -0.78
C ALA A 268 21.65 -3.68 -1.31
N VAL A 269 20.74 -2.93 -0.71
CA VAL A 269 20.42 -1.57 -1.15
C VAL A 269 20.42 -0.62 0.02
N VAL A 270 21.07 0.52 -0.15
CA VAL A 270 20.99 1.66 0.76
C VAL A 270 20.29 2.79 0.02
N PHE A 271 19.02 3.00 0.33
CA PHE A 271 18.21 4.06 -0.27
C PHE A 271 18.54 5.43 0.32
N GLN A 272 18.19 6.47 -0.44
CA GLN A 272 18.23 7.87 -0.02
C GLN A 272 17.29 8.10 1.17
N ASP A 273 16.01 7.78 0.97
CA ASP A 273 14.99 7.86 2.00
C ASP A 273 14.93 6.53 2.77
N THR A 274 15.69 6.47 3.86
CA THR A 274 15.68 5.28 4.72
C THR A 274 14.31 5.10 5.40
N TYR A 275 13.64 4.00 5.08
CA TYR A 275 12.42 3.58 5.75
C TYR A 275 12.72 2.73 6.99
N LEU A 276 12.29 3.19 8.16
CA LEU A 276 12.34 2.45 9.42
C LEU A 276 10.91 2.09 9.84
N PHE A 277 10.72 0.82 10.17
CA PHE A 277 9.44 0.29 10.63
C PHE A 277 9.23 0.67 12.10
N TYR A 278 7.97 0.77 12.51
CA TYR A 278 7.64 0.86 13.93
C TYR A 278 8.14 -0.40 14.63
N GLY A 279 8.98 -0.23 15.65
CA GLY A 279 9.61 -1.33 16.38
C GLY A 279 10.88 -0.88 17.09
N THR A 280 11.64 -1.83 17.63
CA THR A 280 12.94 -1.56 18.25
C THR A 280 14.03 -1.33 17.21
N VAL A 281 15.19 -0.81 17.64
CA VAL A 281 16.38 -0.73 16.77
C VAL A 281 16.80 -2.14 16.32
N SER A 282 16.82 -3.12 17.23
CA SER A 282 17.19 -4.51 16.91
C SER A 282 16.24 -5.14 15.88
N GLU A 283 14.92 -4.99 16.04
CA GLU A 283 13.91 -5.44 15.06
C GLU A 283 14.14 -4.81 13.69
N ASN A 284 14.43 -3.50 13.68
CA ASN A 284 14.72 -2.79 12.43
C ASN A 284 16.01 -3.31 11.78
N LEU A 285 17.08 -3.60 12.53
CA LEU A 285 18.32 -4.16 11.97
C LEU A 285 18.11 -5.58 11.43
N LYS A 286 17.33 -6.41 12.12
CA LYS A 286 16.98 -7.79 11.70
C LYS A 286 16.19 -7.87 10.39
N VAL A 287 15.67 -6.75 9.86
CA VAL A 287 15.15 -6.72 8.48
C VAL A 287 16.23 -7.11 7.45
N GLY A 288 17.51 -6.79 7.71
CA GLY A 288 18.62 -7.18 6.83
C GLY A 288 18.98 -8.67 6.93
N ASN A 289 18.88 -9.23 8.13
CA ASN A 289 19.04 -10.66 8.39
C ASN A 289 18.19 -11.06 9.63
N PRO A 290 17.05 -11.76 9.44
CA PRO A 290 16.13 -12.11 10.53
C PRO A 290 16.76 -12.98 11.63
N ASN A 291 17.77 -13.76 11.26
CA ASN A 291 18.43 -14.73 12.13
C ASN A 291 19.68 -14.16 12.81
N ALA A 292 19.99 -12.87 12.62
CA ALA A 292 21.18 -12.25 13.20
C ALA A 292 21.17 -12.31 14.73
N THR A 293 22.28 -12.77 15.28
CA THR A 293 22.59 -12.75 16.71
C THR A 293 22.87 -11.34 17.20
N GLN A 294 22.81 -11.11 18.52
CA GLN A 294 23.09 -9.79 19.10
C GLN A 294 24.52 -9.31 18.76
N GLU A 295 25.51 -10.21 18.79
CA GLU A 295 26.89 -9.89 18.42
C GLU A 295 27.02 -9.44 16.95
N GLU A 296 26.30 -10.09 16.04
CA GLU A 296 26.27 -9.68 14.63
C GLU A 296 25.60 -8.31 14.45
N LEU A 297 24.51 -8.03 15.18
CA LEU A 297 23.87 -6.72 15.18
C LEU A 297 24.82 -5.62 15.66
N GLU A 298 25.55 -5.87 16.74
CA GLU A 298 26.54 -4.94 17.28
C GLU A 298 27.70 -4.70 16.32
N LYS A 299 28.25 -5.77 15.74
CA LYS A 299 29.31 -5.68 14.74
C LYS A 299 28.88 -4.88 13.51
N ALA A 300 27.70 -5.15 12.95
CA ALA A 300 27.19 -4.39 11.81
C ALA A 300 26.94 -2.91 12.17
N ALA A 301 26.42 -2.64 13.36
CA ALA A 301 26.23 -1.28 13.84
C ALA A 301 27.55 -0.55 14.08
N GLN A 302 28.61 -1.23 14.54
CA GLN A 302 29.94 -0.64 14.69
C GLN A 302 30.54 -0.29 13.33
N LEU A 303 30.48 -1.21 12.35
CA LEU A 303 30.93 -0.97 10.98
C LEU A 303 30.18 0.19 10.31
N ALA A 304 28.91 0.37 10.65
CA ALA A 304 28.07 1.47 10.18
C ALA A 304 28.22 2.76 11.01
N VAL A 305 29.08 2.80 12.04
CA VAL A 305 29.23 3.92 12.99
C VAL A 305 27.89 4.31 13.65
N ALA A 306 27.05 3.30 13.87
CA ALA A 306 25.74 3.42 14.49
C ALA A 306 25.73 3.02 15.97
N HIS A 307 26.66 2.16 16.39
CA HIS A 307 26.66 1.59 17.74
C HIS A 307 26.65 2.65 18.86
N GLU A 308 27.52 3.66 18.78
CA GLU A 308 27.64 4.72 19.79
C GLU A 308 26.29 5.40 20.08
N PHE A 309 25.63 5.92 19.03
CA PHE A 309 24.37 6.63 19.23
C PHE A 309 23.23 5.68 19.62
N ILE A 310 23.28 4.40 19.22
CA ILE A 310 22.30 3.41 19.65
C ILE A 310 22.40 3.24 21.17
N MET A 311 23.61 3.15 21.71
CA MET A 311 23.84 2.99 23.15
C MET A 311 23.48 4.25 23.96
N GLU A 312 23.50 5.43 23.34
CA GLU A 312 23.00 6.67 23.94
C GLU A 312 21.46 6.71 24.06
N LEU A 313 20.74 5.83 23.34
CA LEU A 313 19.29 5.74 23.47
C LEU A 313 18.90 5.14 24.84
N PRO A 314 17.74 5.50 25.41
CA PRO A 314 17.34 5.09 26.76
C PRO A 314 17.34 3.57 27.03
N LYS A 315 17.18 2.74 25.98
CA LYS A 315 17.19 1.27 26.07
C LYS A 315 18.14 0.63 25.06
N GLY A 316 19.13 1.36 24.55
CA GLY A 316 20.06 0.80 23.56
C GLY A 316 19.33 0.27 22.32
N TYR A 317 19.67 -0.96 21.94
CA TYR A 317 19.06 -1.71 20.83
C TYR A 317 17.56 -2.01 21.01
N ASP A 318 17.06 -2.05 22.25
CA ASP A 318 15.65 -2.30 22.57
C ASP A 318 14.81 -1.01 22.58
N THR A 319 15.42 0.12 22.19
CA THR A 319 14.69 1.38 22.08
C THR A 319 13.71 1.33 20.91
N VAL A 320 12.43 1.57 21.19
CA VAL A 320 11.39 1.71 20.16
C VAL A 320 11.59 3.02 19.40
N ILE A 321 11.94 2.88 18.13
CA ILE A 321 12.03 3.98 17.17
C ILE A 321 10.66 4.09 16.49
N GLY A 322 9.95 5.21 16.72
CA GLY A 322 8.57 5.40 16.24
C GLY A 322 8.45 5.27 14.71
N GLU A 323 7.23 5.39 14.17
CA GLU A 323 6.99 5.25 12.73
C GLU A 323 7.95 6.12 11.89
N ARG A 324 8.56 5.55 10.84
CA ARG A 324 9.59 6.18 10.01
C ARG A 324 10.79 6.74 10.79
N GLY A 325 11.03 6.23 11.99
CA GLY A 325 12.12 6.67 12.86
C GLY A 325 12.04 8.14 13.26
N VAL A 326 10.85 8.72 13.45
CA VAL A 326 10.65 10.16 13.77
C VAL A 326 11.57 10.70 14.89
N ARG A 327 12.06 9.84 15.79
CA ARG A 327 12.95 10.21 16.90
C ARG A 327 14.44 10.30 16.53
N LEU A 328 14.81 9.96 15.30
CA LEU A 328 16.20 9.90 14.84
C LEU A 328 16.50 11.01 13.84
N SER A 329 17.75 11.51 13.85
CA SER A 329 18.24 12.41 12.81
C SER A 329 18.40 11.70 11.47
N GLY A 330 18.44 12.44 10.36
CA GLY A 330 18.64 11.87 9.02
C GLY A 330 19.91 11.00 8.94
N GLY A 331 21.03 11.49 9.48
CA GLY A 331 22.28 10.74 9.54
C GLY A 331 22.21 9.46 10.38
N GLN A 332 21.48 9.48 11.50
CA GLN A 332 21.25 8.27 12.32
C GLN A 332 20.43 7.23 11.57
N LYS A 333 19.34 7.63 10.90
CA LYS A 333 18.54 6.72 10.06
C LYS A 333 19.40 6.08 8.98
N GLN A 334 20.22 6.88 8.31
CA GLN A 334 21.09 6.41 7.25
C GLN A 334 22.11 5.38 7.74
N ARG A 335 22.73 5.61 8.90
CA ARG A 335 23.66 4.65 9.51
C ARG A 335 22.96 3.34 9.90
N LEU A 336 21.70 3.36 10.33
CA LEU A 336 20.93 2.11 10.51
C LEU A 336 20.66 1.38 9.19
N SER A 337 20.39 2.11 8.11
CA SER A 337 20.24 1.54 6.75
C SER A 337 21.51 0.84 6.30
N ILE A 338 22.67 1.45 6.54
CA ILE A 338 23.97 0.88 6.22
C ILE A 338 24.25 -0.36 7.08
N ALA A 339 23.91 -0.33 8.37
CA ALA A 339 24.01 -1.51 9.24
C ALA A 339 23.17 -2.69 8.73
N ARG A 340 21.96 -2.43 8.20
CA ARG A 340 21.15 -3.48 7.52
C ARG A 340 21.84 -4.05 6.30
N ALA A 341 22.49 -3.20 5.50
CA ALA A 341 23.24 -3.67 4.34
C ALA A 341 24.46 -4.52 4.74
N PHE A 342 25.15 -4.18 5.83
CA PHE A 342 26.20 -5.03 6.42
C PHE A 342 25.66 -6.37 6.90
N LEU A 343 24.49 -6.40 7.54
CA LEU A 343 23.84 -7.64 7.99
C LEU A 343 23.40 -8.53 6.83
N LYS A 344 22.94 -7.91 5.73
CA LYS A 344 22.55 -8.63 4.51
C LYS A 344 23.75 -9.21 3.78
N ASP A 345 24.89 -8.51 3.83
CA ASP A 345 26.18 -8.86 3.21
C ASP A 345 26.11 -9.33 1.75
N ALA A 346 25.14 -8.83 0.97
CA ALA A 346 24.95 -9.28 -0.40
C ALA A 346 26.13 -8.87 -1.32
N PRO A 347 26.43 -9.64 -2.38
CA PRO A 347 27.57 -9.39 -3.26
C PRO A 347 27.33 -8.32 -4.34
N LEU A 348 26.07 -7.98 -4.66
CA LEU A 348 25.70 -6.79 -5.43
C LEU A 348 25.20 -5.71 -4.48
N LEU A 349 25.89 -4.57 -4.42
CA LEU A 349 25.53 -3.43 -3.58
C LEU A 349 25.01 -2.29 -4.45
N ILE A 350 23.88 -1.71 -4.07
CA ILE A 350 23.31 -0.52 -4.70
C ILE A 350 23.24 0.60 -3.66
N LEU A 351 23.87 1.73 -3.95
CA LEU A 351 23.85 2.93 -3.11
C LEU A 351 23.12 4.05 -3.87
N ASP A 352 21.93 4.40 -3.41
CA ASP A 352 21.09 5.44 -4.03
C ASP A 352 21.16 6.71 -3.18
N GLU A 353 22.00 7.67 -3.57
CA GLU A 353 22.17 8.98 -2.91
C GLU A 353 22.32 8.92 -1.38
N ALA A 354 23.10 7.94 -0.89
CA ALA A 354 23.16 7.55 0.51
C ALA A 354 23.71 8.60 1.49
N THR A 355 24.07 9.81 1.04
CA THR A 355 24.53 10.93 1.90
C THR A 355 23.77 12.23 1.71
N SER A 356 22.70 12.24 0.92
CA SER A 356 21.90 13.46 0.72
C SER A 356 21.15 13.84 2.01
N ASN A 357 20.99 15.15 2.26
CA ASN A 357 20.25 15.69 3.43
C ASN A 357 20.82 15.33 4.81
N VAL A 358 22.13 15.06 4.91
CA VAL A 358 22.83 14.78 6.17
C VAL A 358 23.82 15.91 6.51
N ASP A 359 24.00 16.20 7.80
CA ASP A 359 25.00 17.16 8.29
C ASP A 359 26.44 16.70 8.00
N ALA A 360 27.39 17.63 7.92
CA ALA A 360 28.76 17.35 7.50
C ALA A 360 29.51 16.33 8.38
N LEU A 361 29.29 16.35 9.70
CA LEU A 361 29.91 15.39 10.62
C LEU A 361 29.34 13.98 10.43
N SER A 362 28.02 13.87 10.25
CA SER A 362 27.38 12.59 9.94
C SER A 362 27.74 12.10 8.54
N GLU A 363 27.97 12.98 7.57
CA GLU A 363 28.42 12.63 6.22
C GLU A 363 29.77 11.91 6.23
N GLU A 364 30.76 12.41 6.96
CA GLU A 364 32.08 11.76 7.07
C GLU A 364 31.95 10.33 7.63
N LYS A 365 31.18 10.17 8.71
CA LYS A 365 30.90 8.86 9.32
C LYS A 365 30.22 7.91 8.33
N ILE A 366 29.27 8.41 7.54
CA ILE A 366 28.58 7.62 6.52
C ILE A 366 29.51 7.23 5.38
N GLN A 367 30.30 8.16 4.85
CA GLN A 367 31.26 7.88 3.76
C GLN A 367 32.29 6.84 4.20
N HIS A 368 32.78 6.92 5.44
CA HIS A 368 33.65 5.90 6.01
C HIS A 368 32.97 4.52 6.04
N ALA A 369 31.73 4.43 6.55
CA ALA A 369 30.97 3.19 6.60
C ALA A 369 30.70 2.61 5.18
N LEU A 370 30.30 3.45 4.23
CA LEU A 370 30.10 3.05 2.83
C LEU A 370 31.40 2.55 2.20
N GLY A 371 32.53 3.19 2.49
CA GLY A 371 33.86 2.75 2.04
C GLY A 371 34.19 1.32 2.44
N HIS A 372 33.85 0.92 3.67
CA HIS A 372 34.00 -0.46 4.13
C HIS A 372 32.97 -1.39 3.51
N LEU A 373 31.70 -0.97 3.41
CA LEU A 373 30.62 -1.77 2.84
C LEU A 373 30.88 -2.15 1.37
N MET A 374 31.51 -1.27 0.59
CA MET A 374 31.83 -1.50 -0.82
C MET A 374 32.98 -2.47 -1.07
N LYS A 375 33.73 -2.89 -0.04
CA LYS A 375 34.88 -3.80 -0.24
C LYS A 375 34.39 -5.18 -0.68
N ASN A 376 35.07 -5.76 -1.66
CA ASN A 376 34.78 -7.10 -2.21
C ASN A 376 33.33 -7.27 -2.70
N LYS A 377 32.75 -6.24 -3.33
CA LYS A 377 31.39 -6.27 -3.89
C LYS A 377 31.35 -5.60 -5.27
N THR A 378 30.49 -6.08 -6.14
CA THR A 378 30.08 -5.30 -7.32
C THR A 378 29.18 -4.17 -6.82
N THR A 379 29.51 -2.92 -7.12
CA THR A 379 28.81 -1.76 -6.53
C THR A 379 28.24 -0.86 -7.61
N ILE A 380 26.98 -0.48 -7.44
CA ILE A 380 26.27 0.50 -8.27
C ILE A 380 25.98 1.73 -7.43
N LEU A 381 26.51 2.87 -7.87
CA LEU A 381 26.34 4.17 -7.22
C LEU A 381 25.37 5.00 -8.05
N ILE A 382 24.25 5.45 -7.48
CA ILE A 382 23.50 6.59 -8.02
C ILE A 382 23.94 7.79 -7.19
N ALA A 383 24.74 8.66 -7.79
CA ALA A 383 25.36 9.76 -7.06
C ALA A 383 25.04 11.11 -7.70
N HIS A 384 24.71 12.07 -6.85
CA HIS A 384 24.73 13.50 -7.15
C HIS A 384 25.95 14.22 -6.56
N ARG A 385 26.81 13.53 -5.79
CA ARG A 385 28.03 14.11 -5.23
C ARG A 385 29.26 13.68 -6.00
N LEU A 386 30.04 14.67 -6.42
CA LEU A 386 31.25 14.49 -7.21
C LEU A 386 32.28 13.57 -6.53
N SER A 387 32.48 13.70 -5.21
CA SER A 387 33.42 12.89 -4.42
C SER A 387 33.14 11.38 -4.51
N THR A 388 31.88 10.99 -4.64
CA THR A 388 31.47 9.59 -4.79
C THR A 388 31.61 9.11 -6.24
N ILE A 389 31.38 10.00 -7.21
CA ILE A 389 31.46 9.69 -8.66
C ILE A 389 32.92 9.54 -9.10
N GLN A 390 33.84 10.37 -8.60
CA GLN A 390 35.25 10.40 -9.02
C GLN A 390 35.98 9.08 -8.76
N ASN A 391 35.57 8.35 -7.73
CA ASN A 391 36.21 7.10 -7.30
C ASN A 391 35.58 5.84 -7.95
N ALA A 392 34.64 6.01 -8.87
CA ALA A 392 34.08 4.89 -9.62
C ALA A 392 35.05 4.43 -10.72
N ASP A 393 35.16 3.11 -10.91
CA ASP A 393 35.96 2.51 -11.99
C ASP A 393 35.42 2.94 -13.36
N ARG A 394 34.10 3.08 -13.46
CA ARG A 394 33.40 3.51 -14.67
C ARG A 394 32.12 4.26 -14.36
N ILE A 395 31.79 5.22 -15.21
CA ILE A 395 30.64 6.12 -15.07
C ILE A 395 29.75 5.94 -16.31
N PHE A 396 28.46 5.72 -16.06
CA PHE A 396 27.41 5.66 -17.06
C PHE A 396 26.57 6.94 -16.98
N VAL A 397 26.55 7.70 -18.06
CA VAL A 397 25.85 8.98 -18.14
C VAL A 397 24.49 8.76 -18.81
N ILE A 398 23.43 8.89 -18.03
CA ILE A 398 22.05 8.72 -18.48
C ILE A 398 21.39 10.08 -18.66
N ASP A 399 20.95 10.37 -19.88
CA ASP A 399 20.19 11.57 -20.23
C ASP A 399 19.14 11.23 -21.29
N ASP A 400 18.01 11.94 -21.28
CA ASP A 400 16.85 11.63 -22.15
C ASP A 400 16.48 10.13 -22.17
N GLN A 401 16.55 9.49 -21.00
CA GLN A 401 16.21 8.07 -20.78
C GLN A 401 17.11 7.07 -21.52
N GLU A 402 18.23 7.51 -22.08
CA GLU A 402 19.19 6.71 -22.84
C GLU A 402 20.59 6.80 -22.20
N LEU A 403 21.44 5.80 -22.46
CA LEU A 403 22.86 5.88 -22.12
C LEU A 403 23.58 6.74 -23.17
N LYS A 404 24.11 7.89 -22.77
CA LYS A 404 24.78 8.85 -23.68
C LYS A 404 26.29 8.72 -23.67
N GLU A 405 26.89 8.51 -22.51
CA GLU A 405 28.34 8.39 -22.38
C GLU A 405 28.74 7.30 -21.38
N GLU A 406 29.93 6.76 -21.60
CA GLU A 406 30.56 5.74 -20.77
C GLU A 406 32.08 6.00 -20.74
N GLY A 407 32.68 5.86 -19.56
CA GLY A 407 34.14 6.00 -19.34
C GLY A 407 34.47 6.25 -17.87
N ASN A 408 35.76 6.40 -17.54
CA ASN A 408 36.16 6.87 -16.22
C ASN A 408 36.06 8.41 -16.09
N HIS A 409 36.27 8.95 -14.89
CA HIS A 409 36.18 10.38 -14.61
C HIS A 409 37.06 11.24 -15.54
N GLY A 410 38.33 10.87 -15.71
CA GLY A 410 39.28 11.61 -16.53
C GLY A 410 38.93 11.58 -18.02
N GLU A 411 38.55 10.41 -18.54
CA GLU A 411 38.13 10.22 -19.93
C GLU A 411 36.91 11.07 -20.27
N LEU A 412 35.88 11.07 -19.40
CA LEU A 412 34.65 11.80 -19.64
C LEU A 412 34.84 13.33 -19.52
N LEU A 413 35.71 13.80 -18.62
CA LEU A 413 36.09 15.21 -18.56
C LEU A 413 36.83 15.66 -19.83
N PHE A 414 37.75 14.82 -20.33
CA PHE A 414 38.52 15.13 -21.54
C PHE A 414 37.61 15.23 -22.79
N LYS A 415 36.59 14.37 -22.88
CA LYS A 415 35.60 14.38 -23.97
C LYS A 415 34.77 15.67 -24.01
N LYS A 416 34.73 16.47 -22.93
CA LYS A 416 33.92 17.69 -22.79
C LYS A 416 32.44 17.49 -23.17
N GLY A 417 31.93 16.28 -22.91
CA GLY A 417 30.56 15.87 -23.17
C GLY A 417 29.56 16.38 -22.13
N PHE A 418 28.41 15.73 -22.05
CA PHE A 418 27.37 15.99 -21.06
C PHE A 418 27.88 15.79 -19.63
N TYR A 419 28.73 14.78 -19.41
CA TYR A 419 29.37 14.60 -18.10
C TYR A 419 30.14 15.85 -17.64
N ALA A 420 30.98 16.41 -18.51
CA ALA A 420 31.77 17.60 -18.17
C ALA A 420 30.87 18.82 -17.88
N GLN A 421 29.76 18.95 -18.59
CA GLN A 421 28.75 19.98 -18.33
C GLN A 421 28.07 19.79 -16.98
N LEU A 422 27.67 18.57 -16.64
CA LEU A 422 27.11 18.24 -15.33
C LEU A 422 28.08 18.57 -14.20
N ILE A 423 29.36 18.22 -14.36
CA ILE A 423 30.39 18.51 -13.36
C ILE A 423 30.59 20.02 -13.22
N LYS A 424 30.69 20.75 -14.32
CA LYS A 424 30.82 22.21 -14.29
C LYS A 424 29.66 22.88 -13.56
N ALA A 425 28.43 22.43 -13.80
CA ALA A 425 27.23 22.93 -13.12
C ALA A 425 27.14 22.55 -11.63
N GLN A 426 27.98 21.65 -11.12
CA GLN A 426 28.10 21.39 -9.67
C GLN A 426 29.16 22.24 -8.98
N TYR A 427 30.08 22.82 -9.75
CA TYR A 427 31.12 23.73 -9.25
C TYR A 427 30.68 25.20 -9.25
N GLU A 428 29.69 25.54 -10.08
CA GLU A 428 28.97 26.84 -10.08
C GLU A 428 27.80 26.79 -9.09
#